data_AF-A0A2I0WNI1-F1
#
_entry.id   AF-A0A2I0WNI1-F1
#
_cell.length_a   1.000
_cell.length_b   1.000
_cell.length_c   1.000
_cell.angle_alpha   90.00
_cell.angle_beta   90.00
_cell.angle_gamma   90.00
#
_symmetry.space_group_name_H-M   'P 1'
#
loop_
_entity.id
_entity.type
_entity.pdbx_description
1 polymer ?
#
loop_
_entity_poly.entity_id
_entity_poly.type
_entity_poly.pdbx_seq_one_letter_code
_entity_poly.pdbx_strand_id
1 'polypeptide(L)'
;MAFSMDITSSSDITYGLLHGFYHQGIELSMEILLLWKYWPHCQQTEEKSFIVENVNGNVDEAPRNAKACAGSTAAVSSRSFGRVVGIIERNWSRYCESLKPSSLSIENGGTPQAFFISTDCRIPMICIQGGHLQKLLNKRIIVEVDSWDCSSKYPCGHHVETIGEIGEREVENEVILIENDINSTKFSLQALACLPPYPWSLSHEELANPHREDLRHLRVFSVDQHGCKDIDDALRCSLLPNGNFEVGVHIADVTNFVHPGTPLDKEAMQRGTSVYLVDKKIDMLPKILIEGICSLQPCVERFTFSFILTLTPDANIVSTRFTKSTIKSCAALSYVEAQALMDDRHQPAPTKEMLEPLHRMATAVGLDLDISSPKALMDSIDHFVGVDQNCKKQMKILATRCMTKVIYSWSGDMKPTEFHQFGLVAPLYTHFTSPMRRYAEVFATDLSIHFVEVGHEEEKEKEKKIVVKCQHI
;
A
#
# COMPACT_ATOMS: atom_id res chain seq x y z
N MET A 1 20.13 17.26 4.19
CA MET A 1 19.84 15.92 4.76
C MET A 1 21.09 15.05 4.63
N ALA A 2 21.33 14.16 5.58
CA ALA A 2 22.52 13.30 5.65
C ALA A 2 22.09 11.82 5.63
N PHE A 3 22.81 10.98 4.90
CA PHE A 3 22.71 9.52 4.98
C PHE A 3 24.07 8.89 5.31
N SER A 4 24.02 7.78 6.03
CA SER A 4 25.15 6.96 6.50
C SER A 4 25.23 5.69 5.65
N MET A 5 26.44 5.31 5.23
CA MET A 5 26.71 3.97 4.68
C MET A 5 28.14 3.57 5.07
N ASP A 6 28.26 2.42 5.74
CA ASP A 6 29.54 1.77 6.02
C ASP A 6 30.00 1.02 4.76
N ILE A 7 31.20 1.31 4.26
CA ILE A 7 31.84 0.49 3.23
C ILE A 7 33.29 0.22 3.58
N THR A 8 33.61 -1.07 3.70
CA THR A 8 34.94 -1.65 3.79
C THR A 8 35.46 -2.01 2.39
N SER A 9 36.43 -1.26 1.87
CA SER A 9 37.59 -1.73 1.05
C SER A 9 38.08 -0.67 0.04
N SER A 10 39.41 -0.64 -0.14
CA SER A 10 40.15 0.37 -0.90
C SER A 10 40.17 0.09 -2.41
N SER A 11 39.12 0.51 -3.11
CA SER A 11 39.19 0.74 -4.55
C SER A 11 38.34 1.97 -4.91
N ASP A 12 38.97 2.96 -5.55
CA ASP A 12 38.53 4.37 -5.64
C ASP A 12 37.26 4.65 -6.48
N ILE A 13 36.46 3.66 -6.80
CA ILE A 13 35.15 3.82 -7.47
C ILE A 13 34.18 2.80 -6.88
N THR A 14 33.10 3.29 -6.26
CA THR A 14 32.06 2.45 -5.67
C THR A 14 30.72 2.79 -6.34
N TYR A 15 29.88 1.78 -6.54
CA TYR A 15 28.54 1.92 -7.09
C TYR A 15 27.53 2.00 -5.94
N GLY A 16 26.58 2.94 -5.98
CA GLY A 16 25.55 3.06 -4.95
C GLY A 16 24.38 3.95 -5.38
N LEU A 17 23.18 3.63 -4.86
CA LEU A 17 21.98 4.46 -4.96
C LEU A 17 22.06 5.58 -3.91
N LEU A 18 21.84 6.83 -4.31
CA LEU A 18 21.91 7.99 -3.41
C LEU A 18 20.56 8.72 -3.38
N HIS A 19 19.97 8.88 -2.20
CA HIS A 19 18.77 9.71 -2.00
C HIS A 19 19.16 11.08 -1.43
N GLY A 20 18.88 12.14 -2.19
CA GLY A 20 18.93 13.53 -1.75
C GLY A 20 20.34 14.09 -1.59
N PHE A 21 20.70 15.08 -2.41
CA PHE A 21 21.93 15.84 -2.26
C PHE A 21 21.68 17.33 -2.51
N TYR A 22 22.40 18.19 -1.78
CA TYR A 22 22.37 19.64 -1.97
C TYR A 22 23.81 20.13 -2.13
N HIS A 23 24.22 20.42 -3.36
CA HIS A 23 25.45 21.19 -3.60
C HIS A 23 25.33 21.96 -4.90
N GLN A 24 25.63 23.27 -4.85
CA GLN A 24 25.43 24.24 -5.95
C GLN A 24 23.95 24.46 -6.36
N GLY A 25 23.00 24.15 -5.48
CA GLY A 25 21.58 24.44 -5.71
C GLY A 25 20.88 23.47 -6.66
N ILE A 26 21.43 22.27 -6.85
CA ILE A 26 20.82 21.18 -7.59
C ILE A 26 20.52 20.05 -6.60
N GLU A 27 19.23 19.85 -6.34
CA GLU A 27 18.70 18.69 -5.62
C GLU A 27 18.11 17.73 -6.66
N LEU A 28 18.59 16.49 -6.64
CA LEU A 28 18.08 15.41 -7.48
C LEU A 28 17.63 14.29 -6.54
N SER A 29 16.33 14.04 -6.46
CA SER A 29 15.80 12.77 -5.92
C SER A 29 15.22 11.87 -7.00
N MET A 30 15.67 12.02 -8.23
CA MET A 30 15.38 11.02 -9.24
C MET A 30 16.30 9.84 -8.93
N GLU A 31 15.77 8.61 -8.94
CA GLU A 31 16.59 7.41 -8.86
C GLU A 31 17.56 7.42 -10.03
N ILE A 32 18.80 7.84 -9.76
CA ILE A 32 19.86 7.96 -10.75
C ILE A 32 20.97 7.04 -10.28
N LEU A 33 21.43 6.17 -11.19
CA LEU A 33 22.64 5.40 -10.97
C LEU A 33 23.84 6.34 -11.16
N LEU A 34 24.56 6.67 -10.09
CA LEU A 34 25.57 7.73 -10.06
C LEU A 34 26.99 7.16 -10.00
N LEU A 35 27.92 7.83 -10.69
CA LEU A 35 29.36 7.71 -10.44
C LEU A 35 29.77 8.77 -9.42
N TRP A 36 30.45 8.37 -8.34
CA TRP A 36 31.02 9.30 -7.36
C TRP A 36 32.54 9.24 -7.26
N LYS A 37 33.14 10.32 -6.77
CA LYS A 37 34.56 10.36 -6.36
C LYS A 37 34.70 10.99 -4.98
N TYR A 38 35.57 10.43 -4.14
CA TYR A 38 35.79 10.88 -2.77
C TYR A 38 36.46 12.26 -2.73
N TRP A 39 36.07 13.12 -1.79
CA TRP A 39 36.69 14.42 -1.57
C TRP A 39 37.81 14.34 -0.52
N PRO A 40 39.03 14.87 -0.76
CA PRO A 40 40.08 14.87 0.25
C PRO A 40 39.70 15.73 1.47
N HIS A 41 40.03 15.25 2.68
CA HIS A 41 39.58 15.65 4.02
C HIS A 41 39.62 17.15 4.47
N CYS A 42 39.70 18.16 3.61
CA CYS A 42 40.11 19.51 4.01
C CYS A 42 39.01 20.59 4.18
N GLN A 43 37.71 20.27 4.16
CA GLN A 43 36.67 21.27 4.48
C GLN A 43 35.59 20.69 5.38
N GLN A 44 35.67 21.00 6.67
CA GLN A 44 34.61 20.77 7.65
C GLN A 44 33.64 21.96 7.62
N THR A 45 32.34 21.68 7.46
CA THR A 45 31.28 22.67 7.69
C THR A 45 30.32 22.12 8.75
N GLU A 46 30.00 22.94 9.75
CA GLU A 46 29.10 22.59 10.86
C GLU A 46 27.65 22.39 10.40
N GLU A 47 26.95 21.47 11.08
CA GLU A 47 25.51 21.21 10.89
C GLU A 47 24.69 22.47 11.19
N LYS A 48 23.92 22.93 10.20
CA LYS A 48 22.83 23.90 10.39
C LYS A 48 21.54 23.20 10.03
N SER A 49 20.61 23.10 10.97
CA SER A 49 19.23 22.73 10.71
C SER A 49 18.55 23.88 9.99
N PHE A 50 18.11 23.64 8.76
CA PHE A 50 17.26 24.57 8.01
C PHE A 50 15.91 23.89 7.77
N ILE A 51 14.84 24.57 8.15
CA ILE A 51 13.49 24.26 7.66
C ILE A 51 13.32 25.11 6.40
N VAL A 52 13.29 24.48 5.23
CA VAL A 52 12.93 25.17 3.99
C VAL A 52 11.41 25.10 3.88
N GLU A 53 10.73 26.06 4.51
CA GLU A 53 9.34 26.35 4.18
C GLU A 53 9.33 27.19 2.90
N ASN A 54 8.57 26.75 1.90
CA ASN A 54 8.25 27.57 0.73
C ASN A 54 7.22 28.64 1.17
N VAL A 55 7.68 29.64 1.91
CA VAL A 55 6.86 30.81 2.23
C VAL A 55 6.91 31.74 1.02
N ASN A 56 5.73 32.06 0.50
CA ASN A 56 5.49 33.12 -0.47
C ASN A 56 6.25 34.40 -0.07
N GLY A 57 7.39 34.64 -0.70
CA GLY A 57 8.25 35.78 -0.37
C GLY A 57 9.27 36.04 -1.48
N ASN A 58 9.14 37.21 -2.08
CA ASN A 58 10.07 37.76 -3.07
C ASN A 58 11.42 38.03 -2.39
N VAL A 59 12.50 37.35 -2.77
CA VAL A 59 13.86 37.69 -2.28
C VAL A 59 14.90 37.41 -3.37
N ASP A 60 15.03 38.36 -4.30
CA ASP A 60 16.36 38.82 -4.69
C ASP A 60 17.03 39.41 -3.44
N GLU A 61 18.00 38.70 -2.86
CA GLU A 61 19.18 39.25 -2.18
C GLU A 61 19.94 38.13 -1.44
N ALA A 62 21.26 38.12 -1.61
CA ALA A 62 22.20 37.21 -0.97
C ALA A 62 22.10 37.21 0.57
N PRO A 63 22.40 36.09 1.27
CA PRO A 63 22.34 36.09 2.72
C PRO A 63 23.50 36.88 3.32
N ARG A 64 23.19 38.03 3.94
CA ARG A 64 24.08 38.75 4.87
C ARG A 64 24.12 38.03 6.22
N ASN A 65 25.34 37.77 6.67
CA ASN A 65 25.80 37.42 8.03
C ASN A 65 24.76 37.33 9.16
N ALA A 66 24.48 36.10 9.62
CA ALA A 66 23.89 35.84 10.94
C ALA A 66 24.92 35.16 11.86
N LYS A 67 25.10 35.71 13.07
CA LYS A 67 26.06 35.27 14.10
C LYS A 67 25.74 33.87 14.61
N ALA A 68 26.77 33.02 14.73
CA ALA A 68 26.69 31.69 15.35
C ALA A 68 26.65 31.81 16.88
N CYS A 69 25.76 31.05 17.53
CA CYS A 69 25.79 30.80 18.97
C CYS A 69 26.78 29.66 19.24
N ALA A 70 27.78 29.91 20.08
CA ALA A 70 28.75 28.91 20.51
C ALA A 70 28.12 27.97 21.56
N GLY A 71 28.18 26.66 21.32
CA GLY A 71 27.73 25.65 22.29
C GLY A 71 28.11 24.22 21.95
N SER A 72 29.01 23.66 22.77
CA SER A 72 29.31 22.24 23.01
C SER A 72 30.01 21.42 21.92
N THR A 73 31.31 21.18 22.13
CA THR A 73 32.15 20.20 21.43
C THR A 73 31.80 18.78 21.87
N ALA A 74 30.89 18.11 21.17
CA ALA A 74 30.80 16.65 21.15
C ALA A 74 31.60 16.11 19.95
N ALA A 75 32.30 14.99 20.11
CA ALA A 75 33.12 14.37 19.07
C ALA A 75 32.27 14.04 17.83
N VAL A 76 32.42 14.83 16.77
CA VAL A 76 31.75 14.61 15.48
C VAL A 76 32.43 13.42 14.80
N SER A 77 31.70 12.32 14.60
CA SER A 77 32.14 11.22 13.75
C SER A 77 32.48 11.77 12.36
N SER A 78 33.68 11.50 11.86
CA SER A 78 34.09 11.93 10.52
C SER A 78 33.19 11.29 9.47
N ARG A 79 32.20 12.04 8.97
CA ARG A 79 31.35 11.60 7.85
C ARG A 79 32.11 11.78 6.54
N SER A 80 32.05 10.76 5.69
CA SER A 80 32.58 10.79 4.35
C SER A 80 31.69 11.64 3.42
N PHE A 81 32.31 12.45 2.56
CA PHE A 81 31.62 13.25 1.55
C PHE A 81 32.06 12.82 0.15
N GLY A 82 31.11 12.71 -0.78
CA GLY A 82 31.35 12.39 -2.18
C GLY A 82 30.76 13.45 -3.11
N ARG A 83 31.29 13.52 -4.34
CA ARG A 83 30.73 14.32 -5.44
C ARG A 83 30.28 13.41 -6.57
N VAL A 84 29.09 13.66 -7.11
CA VAL A 84 28.61 13.07 -8.36
C VAL A 84 29.46 13.58 -9.52
N VAL A 85 30.03 12.67 -10.29
CA VAL A 85 30.86 12.97 -11.47
C VAL A 85 30.24 12.49 -12.78
N GLY A 86 29.19 11.66 -12.72
CA GLY A 86 28.48 11.17 -13.89
C GLY A 86 27.16 10.51 -13.53
N ILE A 87 26.27 10.48 -14.53
CA ILE A 87 24.96 9.82 -14.47
C ILE A 87 25.01 8.65 -15.46
N ILE A 88 24.81 7.42 -14.99
CA ILE A 88 24.82 6.21 -15.82
C ILE A 88 23.44 6.01 -16.45
N GLU A 89 22.38 6.18 -15.66
CA GLU A 89 20.99 5.99 -16.10
C GLU A 89 20.12 7.10 -15.53
N ARG A 90 19.23 7.65 -16.37
CA ARG A 90 18.26 8.68 -15.97
C ARG A 90 16.88 8.07 -15.89
N ASN A 91 16.27 8.13 -14.71
CA ASN A 91 14.87 7.78 -14.53
C ASN A 91 14.01 9.04 -14.55
N TRP A 92 13.86 9.65 -15.73
CA TRP A 92 12.95 10.79 -15.90
C TRP A 92 11.52 10.27 -16.08
N SER A 93 10.61 10.86 -15.32
CA SER A 93 9.19 10.53 -15.36
C SER A 93 8.37 11.71 -15.88
N ARG A 94 7.07 11.47 -16.05
CA ARG A 94 6.10 12.52 -16.30
C ARG A 94 5.75 13.21 -14.99
N TYR A 95 5.93 14.52 -14.92
CA TYR A 95 5.60 15.30 -13.72
C TYR A 95 4.26 16.02 -13.92
N CYS A 96 3.35 15.92 -12.95
CA CYS A 96 1.96 16.36 -13.07
C CYS A 96 1.63 17.48 -12.09
N GLU A 97 1.82 18.72 -12.48
CA GLU A 97 1.73 19.85 -11.56
C GLU A 97 1.39 21.17 -12.26
N SER A 98 1.64 22.32 -11.65
CA SER A 98 1.22 23.63 -12.16
C SER A 98 2.38 24.60 -12.47
N LEU A 99 2.09 25.60 -13.29
CA LEU A 99 3.02 26.69 -13.58
C LEU A 99 3.02 27.71 -12.43
N LYS A 100 4.21 28.23 -12.09
CA LYS A 100 4.37 29.34 -11.15
C LYS A 100 3.70 30.60 -11.71
N PRO A 101 2.67 31.17 -11.05
CA PRO A 101 1.93 32.33 -11.58
C PRO A 101 2.80 33.55 -11.87
N SER A 102 3.86 33.76 -11.08
CA SER A 102 4.77 34.91 -11.18
C SER A 102 5.93 34.72 -12.16
N SER A 103 5.97 33.62 -12.91
CA SER A 103 7.14 33.23 -13.73
C SER A 103 7.06 33.58 -15.22
N LEU A 104 5.96 34.16 -15.68
CA LEU A 104 5.80 34.52 -17.09
C LEU A 104 6.67 35.73 -17.43
N SER A 105 7.89 35.47 -17.91
CA SER A 105 8.71 36.49 -18.56
C SER A 105 8.40 36.50 -20.06
N ILE A 106 7.80 37.60 -20.51
CA ILE A 106 7.74 37.94 -21.93
C ILE A 106 8.95 38.85 -22.17
N GLU A 107 10.13 38.26 -22.36
CA GLU A 107 11.28 39.06 -22.79
C GLU A 107 11.04 39.52 -24.24
N ASN A 108 11.26 40.82 -24.49
CA ASN A 108 11.01 41.47 -25.79
C ASN A 108 11.74 40.74 -26.93
N GLY A 109 10.99 39.93 -27.70
CA GLY A 109 11.46 39.21 -28.88
C GLY A 109 11.91 37.76 -28.64
N GLY A 110 11.89 37.26 -27.40
CA GLY A 110 12.20 35.87 -27.06
C GLY A 110 10.96 34.96 -26.99
N THR A 111 11.16 33.65 -27.02
CA THR A 111 10.10 32.68 -26.70
C THR A 111 9.71 32.84 -25.23
N PRO A 112 8.40 32.96 -24.90
CA PRO A 112 7.99 33.13 -23.52
C PRO A 112 8.37 31.89 -22.70
N GLN A 113 8.84 32.14 -21.48
CA GLN A 113 9.29 31.12 -20.53
C GLN A 113 8.41 31.14 -19.29
N ALA A 114 8.18 29.96 -18.71
CA ALA A 114 7.55 29.79 -17.40
C ALA A 114 8.29 28.69 -16.62
N PHE A 115 8.12 28.72 -15.29
CA PHE A 115 8.63 27.67 -14.41
C PHE A 115 7.49 26.79 -13.92
N PHE A 116 7.64 25.49 -14.13
CA PHE A 116 6.80 24.45 -13.55
C PHE A 116 7.31 24.11 -12.14
N ILE A 117 6.40 24.01 -11.18
CA ILE A 117 6.71 23.72 -9.78
C ILE A 117 6.15 22.36 -9.42
N SER A 118 7.01 21.46 -8.93
CA SER A 118 6.56 20.22 -8.30
C SER A 118 6.16 20.43 -6.83
N THR A 119 5.14 19.73 -6.34
CA THR A 119 4.87 19.61 -4.90
C THR A 119 5.92 18.75 -4.19
N ASP A 120 6.54 17.82 -4.92
CA ASP A 120 7.73 17.13 -4.44
C ASP A 120 8.91 18.11 -4.41
N CYS A 121 9.27 18.56 -3.20
CA CYS A 121 10.35 19.51 -2.98
C CYS A 121 11.73 18.99 -3.42
N ARG A 122 11.84 17.69 -3.66
CA ARG A 122 13.06 17.06 -4.13
C ARG A 122 13.25 17.17 -5.65
N ILE A 123 12.21 17.62 -6.37
CA ILE A 123 12.24 17.88 -7.82
C ILE A 123 12.44 19.39 -8.02
N PRO A 124 13.50 19.80 -8.74
CA PRO A 124 13.74 21.22 -9.01
C PRO A 124 12.68 21.78 -9.96
N MET A 125 12.49 23.10 -9.95
CA MET A 125 11.62 23.76 -10.94
C MET A 125 12.09 23.45 -12.36
N ILE A 126 11.15 23.18 -13.25
CA ILE A 126 11.43 22.87 -14.66
C ILE A 126 11.11 24.10 -15.51
N CYS A 127 12.06 24.51 -16.34
CA CYS A 127 11.88 25.58 -17.31
C CYS A 127 11.11 25.05 -18.53
N ILE A 128 10.01 25.73 -18.88
CA ILE A 128 9.20 25.42 -20.07
C ILE A 128 9.15 26.65 -20.96
N GLN A 129 9.38 26.45 -22.26
CA GLN A 129 9.32 27.50 -23.27
C GLN A 129 8.17 27.20 -24.25
N GLY A 130 7.37 28.21 -24.60
CA GLY A 130 6.31 28.02 -25.58
C GLY A 130 5.34 29.18 -25.74
N GLY A 131 4.76 29.35 -26.93
CA GLY A 131 3.88 30.49 -27.26
C GLY A 131 2.52 30.51 -26.55
N HIS A 132 2.10 29.41 -25.90
CA HIS A 132 0.76 29.26 -25.31
C HIS A 132 0.74 29.13 -23.79
N LEU A 133 1.82 29.49 -23.09
CA LEU A 133 1.94 29.32 -21.64
C LEU A 133 0.86 30.04 -20.83
N GLN A 134 0.32 31.16 -21.32
CA GLN A 134 -0.79 31.85 -20.65
C GLN A 134 -2.05 30.99 -20.51
N LYS A 135 -2.32 30.07 -21.45
CA LYS A 135 -3.49 29.17 -21.41
C LYS A 135 -3.33 28.02 -20.40
N LEU A 136 -2.11 27.80 -19.93
CA LEU A 136 -1.74 26.76 -18.98
C LEU A 136 -1.69 27.27 -17.53
N LEU A 137 -1.85 28.58 -17.32
CA LEU A 137 -2.00 29.14 -15.98
C LEU A 137 -3.25 28.57 -15.30
N ASN A 138 -3.16 28.36 -14.00
CA ASN A 138 -4.22 27.82 -13.13
C ASN A 138 -4.71 26.42 -13.52
N LYS A 139 -3.91 25.68 -14.30
CA LYS A 139 -4.22 24.31 -14.69
C LYS A 139 -3.16 23.33 -14.18
N ARG A 140 -3.61 22.10 -13.97
CA ARG A 140 -2.73 20.93 -13.78
C ARG A 140 -2.29 20.44 -15.17
N ILE A 141 -0.98 20.34 -15.36
CA ILE A 141 -0.35 19.98 -16.63
C ILE A 141 0.69 18.89 -16.42
N ILE A 142 0.93 18.12 -17.48
CA ILE A 142 1.98 17.10 -17.54
C ILE A 142 3.20 17.66 -18.27
N VAL A 143 4.37 17.49 -17.68
CA VAL A 143 5.64 17.99 -18.20
C VAL A 143 6.67 16.86 -18.19
N GLU A 144 7.40 16.73 -19.29
CA GLU A 144 8.54 15.82 -19.40
C GLU A 144 9.84 16.63 -19.48
N VAL A 145 10.89 16.12 -18.83
CA VAL A 145 12.22 16.74 -18.84
C VAL A 145 12.97 16.28 -20.10
N ASP A 146 13.52 17.23 -20.86
CA ASP A 146 14.26 16.96 -22.09
C ASP A 146 15.77 16.93 -21.86
N SER A 147 16.25 17.92 -21.12
CA SER A 147 17.69 18.13 -20.93
C SER A 147 17.97 18.97 -19.70
N TRP A 148 19.16 18.77 -19.14
CA TRP A 148 19.70 19.65 -18.12
C TRP A 148 21.12 20.04 -18.50
N ASP A 149 21.24 21.23 -19.08
CA ASP A 149 22.53 21.80 -19.48
C ASP A 149 23.34 22.25 -18.25
N CYS A 150 24.67 22.09 -18.30
CA CYS A 150 25.55 22.43 -17.17
C CYS A 150 25.62 23.94 -16.87
N SER A 151 25.26 24.79 -17.82
CA SER A 151 25.15 26.24 -17.64
C SER A 151 23.82 26.67 -17.01
N SER A 152 22.81 25.79 -17.00
CA SER A 152 21.48 26.10 -16.48
C SER A 152 21.30 25.60 -15.05
N LYS A 153 20.74 26.48 -14.21
CA LYS A 153 20.34 26.12 -12.84
C LYS A 153 19.14 25.17 -12.81
N TYR A 154 18.30 25.20 -13.84
CA TYR A 154 17.04 24.45 -13.90
C TYR A 154 17.02 23.55 -15.15
N PRO A 155 16.47 22.33 -15.07
CA PRO A 155 16.24 21.50 -16.25
C PRO A 155 15.25 22.17 -17.21
N CYS A 156 15.42 21.88 -18.50
CA CYS A 156 14.47 22.25 -19.53
C CYS A 156 13.53 21.07 -19.80
N GLY A 157 12.25 21.37 -19.95
CA GLY A 157 11.23 20.39 -20.30
C GLY A 157 10.16 20.99 -21.21
N HIS A 158 9.26 20.13 -21.64
CA HIS A 158 8.16 20.51 -22.51
C HIS A 158 6.81 20.06 -21.95
N HIS A 159 5.78 20.79 -22.34
CA HIS A 159 4.39 20.48 -22.01
C HIS A 159 3.90 19.30 -22.87
N VAL A 160 3.29 18.29 -22.23
CA VAL A 160 2.73 17.10 -22.88
C VAL A 160 1.22 17.19 -22.96
N GLU A 161 0.56 17.35 -21.81
CA GLU A 161 -0.91 17.29 -21.70
C GLU A 161 -1.44 18.24 -20.64
N THR A 162 -2.69 18.69 -20.79
CA THR A 162 -3.41 19.48 -19.77
C THR A 162 -4.50 18.61 -19.17
N ILE A 163 -4.45 18.39 -17.85
CA ILE A 163 -5.41 17.54 -17.13
C ILE A 163 -6.70 18.31 -16.86
N GLY A 164 -6.59 19.53 -16.31
CA GLY A 164 -7.76 20.37 -16.00
C GLY A 164 -7.43 21.56 -15.09
N GLU A 165 -8.46 22.21 -14.55
CA GLU A 165 -8.31 23.39 -13.68
C GLU A 165 -7.90 22.98 -12.25
N ILE A 166 -7.09 23.82 -11.60
CA ILE A 166 -6.63 23.57 -10.22
C ILE A 166 -7.81 23.62 -9.25
N GLY A 167 -7.87 22.67 -8.32
CA GLY A 167 -8.89 22.59 -7.29
C GLY A 167 -10.17 21.86 -7.71
N GLU A 168 -10.30 21.46 -8.98
CA GLU A 168 -11.33 20.50 -9.39
C GLU A 168 -10.97 19.11 -8.86
N ARG A 169 -11.88 18.53 -8.06
CA ARG A 169 -11.64 17.26 -7.35
C ARG A 169 -11.24 16.12 -8.30
N GLU A 170 -11.90 16.01 -9.45
CA GLU A 170 -11.64 14.98 -10.45
C GLU A 170 -10.24 15.14 -11.07
N VAL A 171 -9.77 16.38 -11.23
CA VAL A 171 -8.43 16.71 -11.75
C VAL A 171 -7.37 16.39 -10.71
N GLU A 172 -7.57 16.79 -9.45
CA GLU A 172 -6.63 16.51 -8.35
C GLU A 172 -6.50 15.00 -8.09
N ASN A 173 -7.62 14.26 -8.19
CA ASN A 173 -7.59 12.80 -8.11
C ASN A 173 -6.76 12.19 -9.24
N GLU A 174 -6.89 12.68 -10.48
CA GLU A 174 -6.12 12.16 -11.62
C GLU A 174 -4.62 12.48 -11.49
N VAL A 175 -4.27 13.68 -11.00
CA VAL A 175 -2.87 14.04 -10.70
C VAL A 175 -2.25 13.04 -9.73
N ILE A 176 -2.93 12.74 -8.62
CA ILE A 176 -2.45 11.78 -7.61
C ILE A 176 -2.24 10.39 -8.25
N LEU A 177 -3.15 9.96 -9.12
CA LEU A 177 -3.03 8.66 -9.79
C LEU A 177 -1.81 8.61 -10.71
N ILE A 178 -1.57 9.66 -11.51
CA ILE A 178 -0.43 9.69 -12.44
C ILE A 178 0.90 9.80 -11.67
N GLU A 179 0.98 10.62 -10.63
CA GLU A 179 2.20 10.77 -9.82
C GLU A 179 2.62 9.47 -9.13
N ASN A 180 1.67 8.60 -8.83
CA ASN A 180 1.92 7.30 -8.22
C ASN A 180 1.94 6.14 -9.23
N ASP A 181 1.99 6.44 -10.54
CA ASP A 181 1.98 5.48 -11.65
C ASP A 181 0.78 4.49 -11.61
N ILE A 182 -0.39 4.99 -11.20
CA ILE A 182 -1.60 4.20 -11.05
C ILE A 182 -2.44 4.28 -12.32
N ASN A 183 -2.59 3.16 -13.00
CA ASN A 183 -3.39 3.08 -14.21
C ASN A 183 -4.90 3.21 -13.92
N SER A 184 -5.45 4.40 -14.20
CA SER A 184 -6.87 4.76 -14.04
C SER A 184 -7.75 4.42 -15.26
N THR A 185 -7.13 3.96 -16.35
CA THR A 185 -7.81 3.78 -17.65
C THR A 185 -8.83 2.64 -17.62
N LYS A 186 -9.79 2.68 -18.56
CA LYS A 186 -10.78 1.61 -18.73
C LYS A 186 -10.12 0.34 -19.24
N PHE A 187 -10.66 -0.80 -18.83
CA PHE A 187 -10.20 -2.11 -19.30
C PHE A 187 -10.21 -2.23 -20.82
N SER A 188 -9.17 -2.84 -21.36
CA SER A 188 -9.04 -3.06 -22.80
C SER A 188 -10.15 -4.00 -23.33
N LEU A 189 -10.55 -3.82 -24.59
CA LEU A 189 -11.54 -4.72 -25.22
C LEU A 189 -11.06 -6.18 -25.24
N GLN A 190 -9.74 -6.40 -25.31
CA GLN A 190 -9.14 -7.74 -25.25
C GLN A 190 -9.29 -8.36 -23.87
N ALA A 191 -9.10 -7.60 -22.78
CA ALA A 191 -9.33 -8.08 -21.42
C ALA A 191 -10.82 -8.36 -21.16
N LEU A 192 -11.72 -7.49 -21.65
CA LEU A 192 -13.16 -7.69 -21.52
C LEU A 192 -13.66 -8.91 -22.32
N ALA A 193 -13.03 -9.25 -23.44
CA ALA A 193 -13.36 -10.44 -24.22
C ALA A 193 -13.02 -11.76 -23.49
N CYS A 194 -12.18 -11.73 -22.46
CA CYS A 194 -11.88 -12.90 -21.62
C CYS A 194 -12.97 -13.18 -20.58
N LEU A 195 -13.92 -12.26 -20.39
CA LEU A 195 -14.98 -12.43 -19.41
C LEU A 195 -15.97 -13.52 -19.85
N PRO A 196 -16.48 -14.34 -18.92
CA PRO A 196 -17.56 -15.27 -19.24
C PRO A 196 -18.86 -14.49 -19.55
N PRO A 197 -19.84 -15.12 -20.22
CA PRO A 197 -21.12 -14.49 -20.50
C PRO A 197 -21.80 -14.06 -19.18
N TYR A 198 -22.37 -12.85 -19.20
CA TYR A 198 -23.12 -12.29 -18.08
C TYR A 198 -24.58 -12.08 -18.47
N PRO A 199 -25.58 -12.50 -17.66
CA PRO A 199 -25.45 -13.04 -16.30
C PRO A 199 -24.84 -14.46 -16.28
N TRP A 200 -23.92 -14.69 -15.35
CA TRP A 200 -23.29 -15.98 -15.14
C TRP A 200 -24.08 -16.81 -14.11
N SER A 201 -24.23 -18.10 -14.39
CA SER A 201 -24.85 -19.07 -13.49
C SER A 201 -24.09 -20.38 -13.54
N LEU A 202 -24.11 -21.10 -12.42
CA LEU A 202 -23.47 -22.40 -12.29
C LEU A 202 -24.08 -23.43 -13.26
N SER A 203 -23.24 -24.08 -14.06
CA SER A 203 -23.68 -25.15 -14.97
C SER A 203 -23.77 -26.52 -14.28
N HIS A 204 -24.55 -27.43 -14.85
CA HIS A 204 -24.66 -28.81 -14.35
C HIS A 204 -23.35 -29.59 -14.51
N GLU A 205 -22.55 -29.27 -15.53
CA GLU A 205 -21.25 -29.90 -15.77
C GLU A 205 -20.22 -29.49 -14.71
N GLU A 206 -20.21 -28.20 -14.32
CA GLU A 206 -19.34 -27.70 -13.24
C GLU A 206 -19.73 -28.26 -11.87
N LEU A 207 -21.02 -28.51 -11.64
CA LEU A 207 -21.50 -29.20 -10.44
C LEU A 207 -21.06 -30.66 -10.37
N ALA A 208 -20.89 -31.31 -11.53
CA ALA A 208 -20.42 -32.68 -11.62
C ALA A 208 -18.89 -32.80 -11.54
N ASN A 209 -18.16 -31.68 -11.39
CA ASN A 209 -16.70 -31.68 -11.33
C ASN A 209 -16.21 -32.36 -10.03
N PRO A 210 -15.48 -33.50 -10.11
CA PRO A 210 -15.02 -34.23 -8.93
C PRO A 210 -13.95 -33.47 -8.13
N HIS A 211 -13.30 -32.47 -8.73
CA HIS A 211 -12.27 -31.65 -8.08
C HIS A 211 -12.85 -30.44 -7.33
N ARG A 212 -14.17 -30.26 -7.32
CA ARG A 212 -14.86 -29.17 -6.62
C ARG A 212 -15.91 -29.72 -5.66
N GLU A 213 -15.76 -29.41 -4.39
CA GLU A 213 -16.67 -29.90 -3.34
C GLU A 213 -17.95 -29.06 -3.25
N ASP A 214 -19.10 -29.72 -3.16
CA ASP A 214 -20.37 -29.04 -2.97
C ASP A 214 -20.64 -28.73 -1.49
N LEU A 215 -20.48 -27.46 -1.14
CA LEU A 215 -20.66 -26.92 0.21
C LEU A 215 -21.93 -26.04 0.32
N ARG A 216 -22.80 -26.04 -0.69
CA ARG A 216 -24.01 -25.18 -0.74
C ARG A 216 -25.04 -25.50 0.35
N HIS A 217 -25.00 -26.71 0.89
CA HIS A 217 -25.87 -27.15 1.98
C HIS A 217 -25.46 -26.56 3.34
N LEU A 218 -24.27 -25.95 3.42
CA LEU A 218 -23.73 -25.39 4.64
C LEU A 218 -24.17 -23.94 4.82
N ARG A 219 -24.36 -23.55 6.08
CA ARG A 219 -24.67 -22.17 6.45
C ARG A 219 -23.40 -21.33 6.50
N VAL A 220 -23.17 -20.58 5.43
CA VAL A 220 -22.06 -19.65 5.25
C VAL A 220 -22.60 -18.22 5.22
N PHE A 221 -21.86 -17.24 5.74
CA PHE A 221 -22.23 -15.82 5.70
C PHE A 221 -20.99 -14.94 5.56
N SER A 222 -21.12 -13.74 4.99
CA SER A 222 -20.02 -12.76 4.96
C SER A 222 -20.26 -11.65 5.98
N VAL A 223 -19.17 -10.99 6.41
CA VAL A 223 -19.22 -9.82 7.28
C VAL A 223 -18.31 -8.74 6.70
N ASP A 224 -18.92 -7.67 6.20
CA ASP A 224 -18.26 -6.65 5.41
C ASP A 224 -18.56 -5.23 5.91
N GLN A 225 -17.95 -4.24 5.28
CA GLN A 225 -18.38 -2.84 5.44
C GLN A 225 -19.77 -2.63 4.85
N HIS A 226 -20.51 -1.67 5.41
CA HIS A 226 -21.83 -1.32 4.90
C HIS A 226 -21.78 -0.88 3.44
N GLY A 227 -22.57 -1.51 2.58
CA GLY A 227 -22.61 -1.23 1.13
C GLY A 227 -21.52 -1.91 0.29
N CYS A 228 -20.70 -2.79 0.88
CA CYS A 228 -19.73 -3.61 0.15
C CYS A 228 -20.42 -4.49 -0.90
N LYS A 229 -19.94 -4.43 -2.15
CA LYS A 229 -20.45 -5.25 -3.27
C LYS A 229 -19.44 -6.28 -3.76
N ASP A 230 -18.17 -6.08 -3.45
CA ASP A 230 -17.05 -6.93 -3.79
C ASP A 230 -16.63 -7.76 -2.59
N ILE A 231 -17.55 -8.64 -2.17
CA ILE A 231 -17.37 -9.58 -1.05
C ILE A 231 -16.39 -10.69 -1.46
N ASP A 232 -15.19 -10.67 -0.89
CA ASP A 232 -14.12 -11.64 -1.14
C ASP A 232 -14.23 -12.90 -0.27
N ASP A 233 -14.60 -12.73 0.99
CA ASP A 233 -14.58 -13.79 1.99
C ASP A 233 -15.96 -14.07 2.60
N ALA A 234 -16.17 -15.35 2.96
CA ALA A 234 -17.32 -15.79 3.69
C ALA A 234 -16.92 -16.85 4.72
N LEU A 235 -17.62 -16.86 5.84
CA LEU A 235 -17.23 -17.58 7.05
C LEU A 235 -18.31 -18.57 7.48
N ARG A 236 -17.85 -19.65 8.12
CA ARG A 236 -18.68 -20.68 8.75
C ARG A 236 -18.00 -21.17 10.02
N CYS A 237 -18.80 -21.48 11.03
CA CYS A 237 -18.36 -22.22 12.21
C CYS A 237 -19.46 -23.21 12.63
N SER A 238 -19.09 -24.47 12.88
CA SER A 238 -19.99 -25.53 13.33
C SER A 238 -19.36 -26.31 14.47
N LEU A 239 -20.13 -26.63 15.50
CA LEU A 239 -19.69 -27.56 16.56
C LEU A 239 -19.78 -29.00 16.05
N LEU A 240 -18.72 -29.79 16.26
CA LEU A 240 -18.64 -31.19 15.92
C LEU A 240 -19.06 -32.08 17.11
N PRO A 241 -19.49 -33.34 16.87
CA PRO A 241 -19.94 -34.24 17.94
C PRO A 241 -18.87 -34.56 19.01
N ASN A 242 -17.59 -34.41 18.67
CA ASN A 242 -16.46 -34.61 19.58
C ASN A 242 -16.15 -33.37 20.45
N GLY A 243 -16.92 -32.28 20.32
CA GLY A 243 -16.72 -31.03 21.04
C GLY A 243 -15.75 -30.05 20.39
N ASN A 244 -15.12 -30.41 19.25
CA ASN A 244 -14.30 -29.49 18.47
C ASN A 244 -15.16 -28.61 17.55
N PHE A 245 -14.58 -27.55 17.00
CA PHE A 245 -15.23 -26.68 16.03
C PHE A 245 -14.67 -26.93 14.63
N GLU A 246 -15.55 -27.02 13.63
CA GLU A 246 -15.17 -26.93 12.22
C GLU A 246 -15.40 -25.50 11.73
N VAL A 247 -14.32 -24.82 11.36
CA VAL A 247 -14.33 -23.45 10.84
C VAL A 247 -14.02 -23.49 9.36
N GLY A 248 -14.87 -22.84 8.56
CA GLY A 248 -14.68 -22.67 7.12
C GLY A 248 -14.42 -21.20 6.80
N VAL A 249 -13.32 -20.95 6.09
CA VAL A 249 -13.02 -19.67 5.46
C VAL A 249 -13.10 -19.89 3.95
N HIS A 250 -14.05 -19.23 3.30
CA HIS A 250 -14.37 -19.42 1.90
C HIS A 250 -14.01 -18.14 1.14
N ILE A 251 -13.03 -18.21 0.25
CA ILE A 251 -12.52 -17.07 -0.52
C ILE A 251 -13.01 -17.16 -1.97
N ALA A 252 -13.38 -16.04 -2.59
CA ALA A 252 -13.81 -15.98 -3.98
C ALA A 252 -12.79 -16.63 -4.94
N ASP A 253 -13.26 -17.56 -5.78
CA ASP A 253 -12.41 -18.31 -6.72
C ASP A 253 -12.19 -17.52 -8.03
N VAL A 254 -11.31 -16.51 -7.96
CA VAL A 254 -10.98 -15.64 -9.10
C VAL A 254 -10.20 -16.40 -10.18
N THR A 255 -9.38 -17.38 -9.81
CA THR A 255 -8.53 -18.14 -10.75
C THR A 255 -9.34 -19.04 -11.70
N ASN A 256 -10.59 -19.36 -11.34
CA ASN A 256 -11.54 -20.00 -12.25
C ASN A 256 -11.91 -19.11 -13.46
N PHE A 257 -11.81 -17.78 -13.33
CA PHE A 257 -12.19 -16.82 -14.38
C PHE A 257 -11.02 -16.04 -14.97
N VAL A 258 -9.94 -15.87 -14.20
CA VAL A 258 -8.72 -15.16 -14.63
C VAL A 258 -7.62 -16.19 -14.83
N HIS A 259 -7.38 -16.57 -16.08
CA HIS A 259 -6.39 -17.58 -16.41
C HIS A 259 -5.02 -16.97 -16.74
N PRO A 260 -3.91 -17.60 -16.29
CA PRO A 260 -2.55 -17.11 -16.55
C PRO A 260 -2.27 -16.87 -18.04
N GLY A 261 -1.62 -15.75 -18.35
CA GLY A 261 -1.19 -15.39 -19.72
C GLY A 261 -2.27 -14.76 -20.60
N THR A 262 -3.53 -14.73 -20.17
CA THR A 262 -4.61 -14.02 -20.87
C THR A 262 -4.41 -12.50 -20.84
N PRO A 263 -5.00 -11.73 -21.77
CA PRO A 263 -5.00 -10.26 -21.70
C PRO A 263 -5.52 -9.72 -20.36
N LEU A 264 -6.53 -10.35 -19.79
CA LEU A 264 -7.08 -9.99 -18.48
C LEU A 264 -6.09 -10.21 -17.34
N ASP A 265 -5.40 -11.35 -17.30
CA ASP A 265 -4.34 -11.62 -16.32
C ASP A 265 -3.18 -10.62 -16.42
N LYS A 266 -2.76 -10.29 -17.64
CA LYS A 266 -1.70 -9.28 -17.87
C LYS A 266 -2.10 -7.90 -17.37
N GLU A 267 -3.34 -7.48 -17.65
CA GLU A 267 -3.84 -6.18 -17.20
C GLU A 267 -4.03 -6.14 -15.68
N ALA A 268 -4.53 -7.24 -15.08
CA ALA A 268 -4.62 -7.39 -13.63
C ALA A 268 -3.24 -7.34 -12.96
N MET A 269 -2.23 -7.98 -13.57
CA MET A 269 -0.86 -7.94 -13.08
C MET A 269 -0.27 -6.54 -13.17
N GLN A 270 -0.44 -5.86 -14.31
CA GLN A 270 0.02 -4.48 -14.47
C GLN A 270 -0.57 -3.55 -13.40
N ARG A 271 -1.86 -3.71 -13.06
CA ARG A 271 -2.52 -2.95 -12.00
C ARG A 271 -2.05 -3.35 -10.59
N GLY A 272 -1.73 -4.62 -10.36
CA GLY A 272 -1.15 -5.17 -9.11
C GLY A 272 -2.11 -5.21 -7.91
N THR A 273 -2.79 -4.10 -7.63
CA THR A 273 -3.76 -3.95 -6.55
C THR A 273 -4.88 -2.98 -6.93
N SER A 274 -6.04 -3.13 -6.29
CA SER A 274 -7.09 -2.10 -6.35
C SER A 274 -6.70 -0.93 -5.45
N VAL A 275 -6.87 0.30 -5.96
CA VAL A 275 -6.50 1.54 -5.26
C VAL A 275 -7.75 2.23 -4.75
N TYR A 276 -7.73 2.59 -3.47
CA TYR A 276 -8.83 3.28 -2.79
C TYR A 276 -8.47 4.74 -2.54
N LEU A 277 -9.13 5.64 -3.26
CA LEU A 277 -9.19 7.06 -2.95
C LEU A 277 -10.39 7.32 -2.02
N VAL A 278 -10.50 8.56 -1.53
CA VAL A 278 -11.58 8.95 -0.61
C VAL A 278 -12.96 8.77 -1.25
N ASP A 279 -13.10 9.08 -2.54
CA ASP A 279 -14.38 9.09 -3.27
C ASP A 279 -14.42 8.15 -4.48
N LYS A 280 -13.28 7.52 -4.81
CA LYS A 280 -13.13 6.68 -6.01
C LYS A 280 -12.34 5.43 -5.68
N LYS A 281 -12.77 4.31 -6.27
CA LYS A 281 -12.03 3.06 -6.27
C LYS A 281 -11.55 2.76 -7.70
N ILE A 282 -10.27 2.46 -7.86
CA ILE A 282 -9.70 1.96 -9.11
C ILE A 282 -9.56 0.44 -8.97
N ASP A 283 -10.35 -0.28 -9.75
CA ASP A 283 -10.43 -1.73 -9.65
C ASP A 283 -9.26 -2.41 -10.38
N MET A 284 -8.72 -3.47 -9.79
CA MET A 284 -7.73 -4.35 -10.42
C MET A 284 -8.36 -5.22 -11.51
N LEU A 285 -9.62 -5.64 -11.30
CA LEU A 285 -10.39 -6.49 -12.21
C LEU A 285 -11.68 -5.79 -12.66
N PRO A 286 -12.25 -6.15 -13.83
CA PRO A 286 -13.50 -5.58 -14.31
C PRO A 286 -14.66 -5.76 -13.31
N LYS A 287 -15.52 -4.74 -13.22
CA LYS A 287 -16.68 -4.73 -12.30
C LYS A 287 -17.59 -5.94 -12.42
N ILE A 288 -17.73 -6.48 -13.63
CA ILE A 288 -18.52 -7.69 -13.92
C ILE A 288 -18.02 -8.90 -13.10
N LEU A 289 -16.69 -9.03 -12.92
CA LEU A 289 -16.12 -10.07 -12.06
C LEU A 289 -16.29 -9.72 -10.60
N ILE A 290 -15.86 -8.53 -10.18
CA ILE A 290 -15.74 -8.22 -8.75
C ILE A 290 -17.07 -7.97 -8.04
N GLU A 291 -18.05 -7.34 -8.69
CA GLU A 291 -19.38 -7.06 -8.11
C GLU A 291 -20.43 -8.11 -8.54
N GLY A 292 -20.12 -8.88 -9.59
CA GLY A 292 -21.06 -9.81 -10.21
C GLY A 292 -20.72 -11.28 -9.95
N ILE A 293 -19.73 -11.78 -10.66
CA ILE A 293 -19.48 -13.22 -10.83
C ILE A 293 -18.71 -13.82 -9.65
N CYS A 294 -17.65 -13.17 -9.20
CA CYS A 294 -16.78 -13.67 -8.13
C CYS A 294 -17.32 -13.33 -6.74
N SER A 295 -18.01 -12.19 -6.58
CA SER A 295 -18.50 -11.77 -5.27
C SER A 295 -19.44 -12.80 -4.64
N LEU A 296 -19.20 -13.08 -3.35
CA LEU A 296 -19.96 -14.04 -2.54
C LEU A 296 -21.30 -13.48 -2.04
N GLN A 297 -22.06 -12.93 -2.98
CA GLN A 297 -23.38 -12.34 -2.75
C GLN A 297 -24.36 -13.35 -2.11
N PRO A 298 -25.26 -12.88 -1.23
CA PRO A 298 -26.18 -13.74 -0.51
C PRO A 298 -27.20 -14.38 -1.47
N CYS A 299 -27.59 -15.61 -1.15
CA CYS A 299 -28.56 -16.44 -1.86
C CYS A 299 -28.17 -16.81 -3.30
N VAL A 300 -26.92 -16.57 -3.72
CA VAL A 300 -26.41 -16.95 -5.04
C VAL A 300 -25.28 -17.96 -4.92
N GLU A 301 -25.23 -18.90 -5.86
CA GLU A 301 -24.18 -19.92 -5.93
C GLU A 301 -22.90 -19.31 -6.51
N ARG A 302 -21.78 -19.55 -5.82
CA ARG A 302 -20.48 -18.97 -6.15
C ARG A 302 -19.37 -19.98 -5.95
N PHE A 303 -18.36 -19.90 -6.82
CA PHE A 303 -17.14 -20.66 -6.66
C PHE A 303 -16.25 -20.03 -5.61
N THR A 304 -15.70 -20.88 -4.76
CA THR A 304 -14.77 -20.48 -3.72
C THR A 304 -13.59 -21.41 -3.63
N PHE A 305 -12.46 -20.88 -3.18
CA PHE A 305 -11.41 -21.67 -2.58
C PHE A 305 -11.66 -21.71 -1.06
N SER A 306 -11.87 -22.91 -0.51
CA SER A 306 -12.23 -23.10 0.89
C SER A 306 -11.07 -23.65 1.70
N PHE A 307 -10.83 -22.98 2.81
CA PHE A 307 -9.95 -23.42 3.87
C PHE A 307 -10.79 -23.89 5.06
N ILE A 308 -10.74 -25.18 5.35
CA ILE A 308 -11.54 -25.81 6.40
C ILE A 308 -10.59 -26.29 7.49
N LEU A 309 -10.80 -25.79 8.71
CA LEU A 309 -10.02 -26.11 9.89
C LEU A 309 -10.88 -26.84 10.91
N THR A 310 -10.28 -27.80 11.60
CA THR A 310 -10.82 -28.29 12.87
C THR A 310 -10.05 -27.65 14.02
N LEU A 311 -10.74 -26.96 14.91
CA LEU A 311 -10.20 -26.27 16.08
C LEU A 311 -10.69 -26.92 17.37
N THR A 312 -9.87 -26.97 18.41
CA THR A 312 -10.34 -27.26 19.76
C THR A 312 -11.11 -26.06 20.34
N PRO A 313 -11.84 -26.22 21.47
CA PRO A 313 -12.44 -25.08 22.17
C PRO A 313 -11.46 -23.98 22.57
N ASP A 314 -10.19 -24.32 22.74
CA ASP A 314 -9.09 -23.38 23.03
C ASP A 314 -8.46 -22.77 21.76
N ALA A 315 -9.10 -22.91 20.60
CA ALA A 315 -8.64 -22.43 19.30
C ALA A 315 -7.31 -23.04 18.80
N ASN A 316 -6.91 -24.21 19.30
CA ASN A 316 -5.76 -24.94 18.76
C ASN A 316 -6.15 -25.69 17.49
N ILE A 317 -5.31 -25.62 16.45
CA ILE A 317 -5.54 -26.27 15.16
C ILE A 317 -5.28 -27.78 15.29
N VAL A 318 -6.29 -28.59 14.98
CA VAL A 318 -6.22 -30.06 14.97
C VAL A 318 -5.94 -30.58 13.57
N SER A 319 -6.62 -30.03 12.56
CA SER A 319 -6.44 -30.41 11.16
C SER A 319 -6.78 -29.24 10.24
N THR A 320 -6.21 -29.28 9.04
CA THR A 320 -6.41 -28.29 8.00
C THR A 320 -6.69 -28.97 6.67
N ARG A 321 -7.54 -28.36 5.86
CA ARG A 321 -7.93 -28.87 4.55
C ARG A 321 -8.20 -27.72 3.59
N PHE A 322 -7.65 -27.83 2.39
CA PHE A 322 -7.87 -26.87 1.30
C PHE A 322 -8.59 -27.57 0.16
N THR A 323 -9.58 -26.91 -0.43
CA THR A 323 -10.39 -27.48 -1.52
C THR A 323 -11.02 -26.37 -2.35
N LYS A 324 -11.11 -26.60 -3.66
CA LYS A 324 -12.06 -25.84 -4.48
C LYS A 324 -13.46 -26.27 -4.10
N SER A 325 -14.38 -25.32 -3.98
CA SER A 325 -15.75 -25.62 -3.60
C SER A 325 -16.74 -24.69 -4.26
N THR A 326 -18.01 -25.04 -4.08
CA THR A 326 -19.16 -24.19 -4.41
C THR A 326 -19.94 -23.92 -3.14
N ILE A 327 -20.19 -22.65 -2.83
CA ILE A 327 -21.01 -22.24 -1.69
C ILE A 327 -22.24 -21.47 -2.16
N LYS A 328 -23.19 -21.32 -1.24
CA LYS A 328 -24.31 -20.39 -1.36
C LYS A 328 -24.40 -19.59 -0.07
N SER A 329 -23.88 -18.37 -0.08
CA SER A 329 -23.89 -17.50 1.10
C SER A 329 -25.33 -17.28 1.56
N CYS A 330 -25.62 -17.43 2.84
CA CYS A 330 -26.96 -17.26 3.40
C CYS A 330 -27.28 -15.78 3.67
N ALA A 331 -26.26 -14.98 3.97
CA ALA A 331 -26.39 -13.57 4.31
C ALA A 331 -25.06 -12.84 4.08
N ALA A 332 -25.16 -11.56 3.70
CA ALA A 332 -24.07 -10.60 3.74
C ALA A 332 -24.42 -9.59 4.83
N LEU A 333 -23.64 -9.58 5.91
CA LEU A 333 -23.89 -8.74 7.08
C LEU A 333 -22.90 -7.58 7.10
N SER A 334 -23.33 -6.41 7.55
CA SER A 334 -22.38 -5.38 7.98
C SER A 334 -21.80 -5.70 9.35
N TYR A 335 -20.62 -5.16 9.68
CA TYR A 335 -20.05 -5.28 11.04
C TYR A 335 -21.04 -4.88 12.15
N VAL A 336 -21.83 -3.83 11.93
CA VAL A 336 -22.82 -3.36 12.90
C VAL A 336 -23.96 -4.37 13.07
N GLU A 337 -24.47 -4.94 11.98
CA GLU A 337 -25.51 -5.96 12.03
C GLU A 337 -25.00 -7.26 12.67
N ALA A 338 -23.78 -7.68 12.33
CA ALA A 338 -23.16 -8.86 12.92
C ALA A 338 -22.97 -8.70 14.44
N GLN A 339 -22.50 -7.53 14.89
CA GLN A 339 -22.38 -7.23 16.32
C GLN A 339 -23.75 -7.21 17.01
N ALA A 340 -24.75 -6.56 16.41
CA ALA A 340 -26.11 -6.57 16.97
C ALA A 340 -26.67 -7.99 17.12
N LEU A 341 -26.45 -8.87 16.14
CA LEU A 341 -26.85 -10.29 16.21
C LEU A 341 -26.07 -11.12 17.25
N MET A 342 -24.86 -10.68 17.62
CA MET A 342 -24.10 -11.26 18.72
C MET A 342 -24.64 -10.78 20.08
N ASP A 343 -24.97 -9.50 20.19
CA ASP A 343 -25.42 -8.86 21.42
C ASP A 343 -26.87 -9.25 21.81
N ASP A 344 -27.74 -9.49 20.82
CA ASP A 344 -29.16 -9.82 21.03
C ASP A 344 -29.38 -11.23 21.63
N ARG A 345 -28.33 -12.06 21.69
CA ARG A 345 -28.36 -13.34 22.41
C ARG A 345 -27.96 -13.12 23.87
N HIS A 346 -28.95 -12.95 24.73
CA HIS A 346 -28.86 -12.97 26.20
C HIS A 346 -27.61 -13.68 26.74
N GLN A 347 -26.55 -12.91 27.01
CA GLN A 347 -25.58 -13.25 28.03
C GLN A 347 -26.12 -12.68 29.34
N PRO A 348 -26.26 -13.48 30.41
CA PRO A 348 -26.45 -12.89 31.73
C PRO A 348 -25.20 -12.06 32.04
N ALA A 349 -25.41 -10.80 32.42
CA ALA A 349 -24.36 -9.98 33.00
C ALA A 349 -23.68 -10.76 34.14
N PRO A 350 -22.34 -10.65 34.32
CA PRO A 350 -21.67 -11.33 35.41
C PRO A 350 -22.34 -10.99 36.74
N THR A 351 -22.73 -12.01 37.51
CA THR A 351 -23.36 -11.80 38.82
C THR A 351 -22.40 -11.06 39.74
N LYS A 352 -22.96 -10.24 40.64
CA LYS A 352 -22.23 -9.39 41.61
C LYS A 352 -21.17 -10.16 42.41
N GLU A 353 -21.39 -11.46 42.62
CA GLU A 353 -20.49 -12.41 43.29
C GLU A 353 -19.21 -12.73 42.48
N MET A 354 -19.29 -12.72 41.14
CA MET A 354 -18.13 -12.97 40.26
C MET A 354 -17.20 -11.75 40.13
N LEU A 355 -17.68 -10.56 40.45
CA LEU A 355 -16.91 -9.30 40.42
C LEU A 355 -16.39 -8.88 41.80
N GLU A 356 -16.82 -9.56 42.87
CA GLU A 356 -16.50 -9.22 44.25
C GLU A 356 -15.00 -9.32 44.63
N PRO A 357 -14.21 -10.27 44.09
CA PRO A 357 -12.77 -10.32 44.32
C PRO A 357 -12.02 -9.12 43.71
N LEU A 358 -12.50 -8.65 42.54
CA LEU A 358 -11.93 -7.51 41.83
C LEU A 358 -12.29 -6.18 42.51
N HIS A 359 -13.52 -6.05 43.00
CA HIS A 359 -13.97 -4.91 43.80
C HIS A 359 -13.19 -4.80 45.13
N ARG A 360 -12.94 -5.92 45.83
CA ARG A 360 -12.13 -5.92 47.06
C ARG A 360 -10.66 -5.52 46.83
N MET A 361 -10.07 -5.88 45.69
CA MET A 361 -8.71 -5.43 45.32
C MET A 361 -8.67 -3.94 44.94
N ALA A 362 -9.67 -3.44 44.20
CA ALA A 362 -9.73 -2.02 43.79
C ALA A 362 -9.92 -1.08 45.00
N THR A 363 -10.76 -1.46 45.97
CA THR A 363 -10.99 -0.69 47.20
C THR A 363 -9.77 -0.70 48.13
N ALA A 364 -8.94 -1.76 48.11
CA ALA A 364 -7.67 -1.83 48.85
C ALA A 364 -6.57 -0.91 48.24
N VAL A 365 -6.72 -0.52 46.97
CA VAL A 365 -5.79 0.36 46.23
C VAL A 365 -6.35 1.79 46.09
N GLY A 366 -7.59 2.05 46.55
CA GLY A 366 -8.21 3.37 46.60
C GLY A 366 -8.84 3.86 45.29
N LEU A 367 -9.23 2.94 44.40
CA LEU A 367 -9.85 3.27 43.11
C LEU A 367 -11.37 3.03 43.16
N ASP A 368 -12.15 4.09 42.93
CA ASP A 368 -13.61 4.03 42.81
C ASP A 368 -13.98 3.84 41.33
N LEU A 369 -14.55 2.67 40.98
CA LEU A 369 -14.84 2.28 39.60
C LEU A 369 -16.35 2.38 39.34
N ASP A 370 -16.73 3.17 38.34
CA ASP A 370 -18.13 3.29 37.90
C ASP A 370 -18.51 2.14 36.96
N ILE A 371 -19.37 1.26 37.45
CA ILE A 371 -19.83 0.03 36.79
C ILE A 371 -21.19 0.17 36.11
N SER A 372 -21.70 1.40 35.94
CA SER A 372 -23.05 1.65 35.42
C SER A 372 -23.21 1.39 33.91
N SER A 373 -22.12 1.42 33.14
CA SER A 373 -22.12 1.04 31.72
C SER A 373 -20.73 0.57 31.26
N PRO A 374 -20.63 -0.21 30.17
CA PRO A 374 -19.34 -0.61 29.59
C PRO A 374 -18.45 0.60 29.23
N LYS A 375 -19.07 1.72 28.88
CA LYS A 375 -18.38 2.98 28.57
C LYS A 375 -17.85 3.65 29.84
N ALA A 376 -18.66 3.77 30.89
CA ALA A 376 -18.23 4.32 32.18
C ALA A 376 -17.15 3.46 32.85
N LEU A 377 -17.23 2.13 32.67
CA LEU A 377 -16.23 1.18 33.14
C LEU A 377 -14.91 1.35 32.38
N MET A 378 -14.94 1.48 31.05
CA MET A 378 -13.75 1.79 30.25
C MET A 378 -13.16 3.17 30.60
N ASP A 379 -14.00 4.19 30.77
CA ASP A 379 -13.59 5.54 31.17
C ASP A 379 -12.94 5.55 32.58
N SER A 380 -13.40 4.67 33.48
CA SER A 380 -12.81 4.48 34.82
C SER A 380 -11.50 3.67 34.82
N ILE A 381 -11.32 2.77 33.83
CA ILE A 381 -10.10 1.96 33.63
C ILE A 381 -9.02 2.76 32.88
N ASP A 382 -9.41 3.67 31.98
CA ASP A 382 -8.49 4.61 31.33
C ASP A 382 -7.89 5.62 32.32
N HIS A 383 -8.41 5.70 33.55
CA HIS A 383 -7.81 6.41 34.68
C HIS A 383 -6.64 5.63 35.36
N PHE A 384 -5.76 5.02 34.56
CA PHE A 384 -4.40 4.69 35.00
C PHE A 384 -3.41 5.78 34.56
N VAL A 385 -2.95 6.49 35.59
CA VAL A 385 -2.21 7.75 35.64
C VAL A 385 -0.89 7.76 34.85
N GLY A 386 -0.71 8.83 34.05
CA GLY A 386 0.62 9.35 33.67
C GLY A 386 0.82 9.70 32.20
N VAL A 387 0.10 9.06 31.27
CA VAL A 387 0.22 9.33 29.82
C VAL A 387 -1.15 9.24 29.15
N ASP A 388 -1.56 10.35 28.56
CA ASP A 388 -2.84 10.52 27.85
C ASP A 388 -3.08 9.43 26.79
N GLN A 389 -4.35 9.05 26.58
CA GLN A 389 -4.72 8.00 25.61
C GLN A 389 -4.33 8.41 24.19
N ASN A 390 -4.31 9.71 23.86
CA ASN A 390 -3.81 10.18 22.57
C ASN A 390 -2.29 10.05 22.48
N CYS A 391 -1.54 10.30 23.57
CA CYS A 391 -0.10 10.05 23.61
C CYS A 391 0.21 8.56 23.34
N LYS A 392 -0.57 7.63 23.90
CA LYS A 392 -0.43 6.19 23.60
C LYS A 392 -0.70 5.88 22.11
N LYS A 393 -1.75 6.48 21.53
CA LYS A 393 -2.06 6.33 20.08
C LYS A 393 -0.93 6.91 19.21
N GLN A 394 -0.43 8.10 19.55
CA GLN A 394 0.68 8.75 18.83
C GLN A 394 1.95 7.92 18.91
N MET A 395 2.29 7.36 20.08
CA MET A 395 3.47 6.51 20.23
C MET A 395 3.36 5.22 19.41
N LYS A 396 2.16 4.63 19.32
CA LYS A 396 1.90 3.49 18.42
C LYS A 396 2.11 3.89 16.95
N ILE A 397 1.58 5.04 16.52
CA ILE A 397 1.77 5.55 15.15
C ILE A 397 3.26 5.78 14.84
N LEU A 398 4.00 6.38 15.77
CA LEU A 398 5.44 6.60 15.61
C LEU A 398 6.21 5.27 15.55
N ALA A 399 5.88 4.31 16.41
CA ALA A 399 6.50 2.99 16.38
C ALA A 399 6.25 2.28 15.05
N THR A 400 5.02 2.33 14.50
CA THR A 400 4.70 1.76 13.19
C THR A 400 5.46 2.46 12.06
N ARG A 401 5.65 3.78 12.13
CA ARG A 401 6.45 4.52 11.13
C ARG A 401 7.94 4.17 11.16
N CYS A 402 8.44 3.67 12.29
CA CYS A 402 9.82 3.19 12.43
C CYS A 402 10.01 1.74 11.92
N MET A 403 8.92 1.02 11.62
CA MET A 403 9.01 -0.33 11.07
C MET A 403 9.45 -0.28 9.60
N THR A 404 10.21 -1.29 9.18
CA THR A 404 10.55 -1.47 7.77
C THR A 404 9.30 -1.80 6.97
N LYS A 405 9.24 -1.32 5.73
CA LYS A 405 8.15 -1.67 4.80
C LYS A 405 8.15 -3.19 4.58
N VAL A 406 6.96 -3.77 4.54
CA VAL A 406 6.75 -5.17 4.18
C VAL A 406 6.79 -5.26 2.65
N ILE A 407 7.50 -6.24 2.11
CA ILE A 407 7.64 -6.48 0.68
C ILE A 407 7.17 -7.89 0.33
N TYR A 408 6.64 -8.08 -0.88
CA TYR A 408 6.43 -9.42 -1.42
C TYR A 408 7.75 -9.96 -1.94
N SER A 409 8.02 -11.23 -1.63
CA SER A 409 9.25 -11.90 -2.05
C SER A 409 8.98 -13.37 -2.36
N TRP A 410 9.78 -13.91 -3.27
CA TRP A 410 9.78 -15.33 -3.57
C TRP A 410 10.68 -16.09 -2.59
N SER A 411 10.22 -17.26 -2.13
CA SER A 411 10.88 -18.00 -1.06
C SER A 411 12.27 -18.52 -1.40
N GLY A 412 12.60 -18.75 -2.69
CA GLY A 412 13.92 -19.24 -3.05
C GLY A 412 15.01 -18.17 -3.21
N ASP A 413 14.65 -16.88 -3.18
CA ASP A 413 15.60 -15.75 -3.14
C ASP A 413 15.94 -15.34 -1.69
N MET A 414 15.27 -15.96 -0.72
CA MET A 414 15.34 -15.61 0.69
C MET A 414 15.81 -16.79 1.53
N LYS A 415 16.47 -16.48 2.65
CA LYS A 415 16.79 -17.50 3.65
C LYS A 415 15.58 -17.75 4.55
N PRO A 416 15.40 -18.96 5.10
CA PRO A 416 14.29 -19.24 6.02
C PRO A 416 14.23 -18.31 7.25
N THR A 417 15.37 -17.75 7.67
CA THR A 417 15.45 -16.76 8.76
C THR A 417 14.80 -15.41 8.40
N GLU A 418 14.61 -15.14 7.11
CA GLU A 418 14.09 -13.87 6.57
C GLU A 418 12.58 -13.95 6.31
N PHE A 419 11.95 -15.14 6.43
CA PHE A 419 10.49 -15.30 6.28
C PHE A 419 9.67 -14.70 7.42
N HIS A 420 10.34 -14.38 8.54
CA HIS A 420 9.68 -13.90 9.74
C HIS A 420 9.03 -12.54 9.54
N GLN A 421 7.72 -12.48 9.74
CA GLN A 421 6.96 -11.24 9.71
C GLN A 421 6.91 -10.60 11.09
N PHE A 422 7.76 -9.59 11.29
CA PHE A 422 7.95 -8.92 12.58
C PHE A 422 6.65 -8.37 13.17
N GLY A 423 5.82 -7.70 12.36
CA GLY A 423 4.59 -7.07 12.83
C GLY A 423 3.49 -8.04 13.27
N LEU A 424 3.52 -9.28 12.77
CA LEU A 424 2.55 -10.34 13.11
C LEU A 424 3.13 -11.40 14.04
N VAL A 425 4.43 -11.33 14.34
CA VAL A 425 5.17 -12.37 15.08
C VAL A 425 4.95 -13.75 14.44
N ALA A 426 4.88 -13.79 13.11
CA ALA A 426 4.59 -15.00 12.34
C ALA A 426 5.88 -15.49 11.66
N PRO A 427 6.24 -16.79 11.74
CA PRO A 427 7.45 -17.31 11.09
C PRO A 427 7.33 -17.34 9.56
N LEU A 428 6.11 -17.39 9.02
CA LEU A 428 5.79 -17.35 7.61
C LEU A 428 4.42 -16.68 7.43
N TYR A 429 4.27 -15.87 6.38
CA TYR A 429 3.03 -15.17 6.10
C TYR A 429 2.85 -14.94 4.60
N THR A 430 1.60 -14.98 4.13
CA THR A 430 1.21 -14.60 2.77
C THR A 430 -0.21 -14.04 2.76
N HIS A 431 -0.55 -13.26 1.74
CA HIS A 431 -1.93 -12.82 1.51
C HIS A 431 -2.71 -13.85 0.69
N PHE A 432 -3.98 -14.07 1.05
CA PHE A 432 -4.84 -15.07 0.42
C PHE A 432 -6.36 -14.77 0.45
N THR A 433 -6.81 -13.81 1.25
CA THR A 433 -8.23 -13.56 1.54
C THR A 433 -8.98 -12.55 0.63
N SER A 434 -8.32 -11.87 -0.30
CA SER A 434 -8.86 -10.81 -1.17
C SER A 434 -8.32 -10.84 -2.62
N PRO A 435 -8.46 -11.96 -3.35
CA PRO A 435 -7.95 -12.10 -4.72
C PRO A 435 -8.66 -11.20 -5.74
N MET A 436 -9.82 -10.61 -5.44
CA MET A 436 -10.41 -9.61 -6.34
C MET A 436 -9.66 -8.27 -6.30
N ARG A 437 -8.88 -8.04 -5.23
CA ARG A 437 -8.24 -6.76 -4.93
C ARG A 437 -6.74 -6.77 -5.05
N ARG A 438 -6.08 -7.92 -4.90
CA ARG A 438 -4.60 -8.04 -4.89
C ARG A 438 -4.14 -9.19 -5.80
N TYR A 439 -3.30 -8.89 -6.77
CA TYR A 439 -2.81 -9.88 -7.74
C TYR A 439 -1.94 -10.94 -7.08
N ALA A 440 -1.18 -10.56 -6.04
CA ALA A 440 -0.39 -11.48 -5.22
C ALA A 440 -1.20 -12.71 -4.77
N GLU A 441 -2.49 -12.52 -4.53
CA GLU A 441 -3.38 -13.55 -4.02
C GLU A 441 -4.02 -14.39 -5.11
N VAL A 442 -4.28 -13.80 -6.29
CA VAL A 442 -4.61 -14.57 -7.49
C VAL A 442 -3.48 -15.55 -7.77
N PHE A 443 -2.23 -15.07 -7.68
CA PHE A 443 -1.04 -15.89 -7.83
C PHE A 443 -0.90 -16.95 -6.72
N ALA A 444 -1.11 -16.59 -5.46
CA ALA A 444 -1.08 -17.54 -4.34
C ALA A 444 -2.17 -18.62 -4.47
N THR A 445 -3.36 -18.24 -4.95
CA THR A 445 -4.47 -19.16 -5.21
C THR A 445 -4.13 -20.12 -6.34
N ASP A 446 -3.57 -19.62 -7.45
CA ASP A 446 -3.14 -20.44 -8.59
C ASP A 446 -2.07 -21.47 -8.19
N LEU A 447 -1.06 -21.04 -7.43
CA LEU A 447 -0.04 -21.94 -6.88
C LEU A 447 -0.64 -23.00 -5.93
N SER A 448 -1.56 -22.59 -5.06
CA SER A 448 -2.22 -23.52 -4.12
C SER A 448 -3.04 -24.57 -4.86
N ILE A 449 -3.73 -24.18 -5.93
CA ILE A 449 -4.48 -25.10 -6.80
C ILE A 449 -3.54 -26.07 -7.49
N HIS A 450 -2.46 -25.56 -8.09
CA HIS A 450 -1.47 -26.41 -8.76
C HIS A 450 -0.91 -27.46 -7.81
N PHE A 451 -0.61 -27.07 -6.57
CA PHE A 451 -0.15 -28.00 -5.53
C PHE A 451 -1.20 -29.07 -5.18
N VAL A 452 -2.49 -28.68 -5.09
CA VAL A 452 -3.60 -29.61 -4.79
C VAL A 452 -3.87 -30.57 -5.95
N GLU A 453 -3.76 -30.12 -7.21
CA GLU A 453 -4.13 -30.89 -8.39
C GLU A 453 -2.99 -31.76 -8.97
N VAL A 454 -1.76 -31.23 -9.00
CA VAL A 454 -0.62 -31.82 -9.72
C VAL A 454 0.49 -32.31 -8.80
N GLY A 455 0.57 -31.80 -7.56
CA GLY A 455 1.68 -32.08 -6.65
C GLY A 455 2.91 -31.21 -6.95
N HIS A 456 4.10 -31.67 -6.53
CA HIS A 456 5.33 -30.86 -6.54
C HIS A 456 6.14 -31.09 -7.84
N GLU A 457 5.98 -30.25 -8.86
CA GLU A 457 6.89 -30.21 -10.01
C GLU A 457 7.72 -28.91 -10.00
N GLU A 458 9.05 -29.06 -10.00
CA GLU A 458 10.00 -27.94 -10.02
C GLU A 458 10.23 -27.46 -11.46
N GLU A 459 9.76 -26.24 -11.78
CA GLU A 459 10.00 -25.63 -13.09
C GLU A 459 10.78 -24.31 -12.95
N LYS A 460 12.10 -24.36 -13.09
CA LYS A 460 13.03 -23.23 -12.89
C LYS A 460 12.75 -21.99 -13.76
N GLU A 461 12.08 -22.13 -14.91
CA GLU A 461 11.74 -20.98 -15.76
C GLU A 461 10.62 -20.11 -15.15
N LYS A 462 9.82 -20.65 -14.23
CA LYS A 462 8.82 -19.89 -13.48
C LYS A 462 9.46 -18.95 -12.45
N GLU A 463 10.59 -19.34 -11.84
CA GLU A 463 11.21 -18.61 -10.71
C GLU A 463 11.59 -17.16 -11.07
N LYS A 464 12.33 -16.95 -12.17
CA LYS A 464 12.71 -15.58 -12.60
C LYS A 464 11.52 -14.69 -12.90
N LYS A 465 10.46 -15.26 -13.48
CA LYS A 465 9.23 -14.51 -13.77
C LYS A 465 8.54 -14.13 -12.47
N ILE A 466 8.57 -14.98 -11.44
CA ILE A 466 7.96 -14.70 -10.13
C ILE A 466 8.68 -13.55 -9.41
N VAL A 467 10.01 -13.51 -9.44
CA VAL A 467 10.76 -12.42 -8.78
C VAL A 467 10.41 -11.05 -9.38
N VAL A 468 10.36 -10.96 -10.71
CA VAL A 468 9.93 -9.72 -11.40
C VAL A 468 8.49 -9.36 -11.04
N LYS A 469 7.62 -10.36 -10.96
CA LYS A 469 6.23 -10.18 -10.51
C LYS A 469 6.15 -9.65 -9.07
N CYS A 470 6.96 -10.18 -8.16
CA CYS A 470 7.04 -9.74 -6.75
C CYS A 470 7.62 -8.33 -6.58
N GLN A 471 8.53 -7.91 -7.46
CA GLN A 471 9.08 -6.55 -7.44
C GLN A 471 8.10 -5.51 -7.99
N HIS A 472 7.23 -5.91 -8.91
CA HIS A 472 6.21 -5.06 -9.50
C HIS A 472 5.04 -4.80 -8.55
N ILE A 473 4.58 -5.82 -7.83
CA ILE A 473 3.47 -5.76 -6.85
C ILE A 473 3.92 -5.20 -5.50
#